data_AF-F1M556-F1
#
_entry.id   AF-F1M556-F1
#
_cell.length_a   1.000
_cell.length_b   1.000
_cell.length_c   1.000
_cell.angle_alpha   90.00
_cell.angle_beta   90.00
_cell.angle_gamma   90.00
#
_symmetry.space_group_name_H-M   'P 1'
#
loop_
_entity.id
_entity.type
_entity.pdbx_description
1 polymer ?
#
loop_
_entity_poly.entity_id
_entity_poly.type
_entity_poly.pdbx_seq_one_letter_code
_entity_poly.pdbx_strand_id
1 'polypeptide(L)'
;WSPRPLRARLWAPCTLQHFIEVETQKQRFQQLVHQMMELCWEKCMDEPGPKLDSRAEACFVNCVERFIDTSQFILNRLEQTLKSKPVFSD
;
A
#
# COMPACT_ATOMS: atom_id res chain seq x y z
N TRP A 1 -9.32 -56.44 7.38
CA TRP A 1 -10.50 -55.73 7.90
C TRP A 1 -10.08 -54.76 9.00
N SER A 2 -9.59 -53.59 8.60
CA SER A 2 -9.42 -52.37 9.41
C SER A 2 -9.05 -51.26 8.42
N PRO A 3 -9.81 -50.16 8.30
CA PRO A 3 -9.61 -49.17 7.25
C PRO A 3 -8.44 -48.23 7.56
N ARG A 4 -7.74 -47.82 6.49
CA ARG A 4 -6.53 -46.96 6.48
C ARG A 4 -6.78 -45.59 7.14
N PRO A 5 -5.79 -44.98 7.84
CA PRO A 5 -5.95 -43.63 8.36
C PRO A 5 -5.92 -42.59 7.22
N LEU A 6 -7.05 -41.91 7.03
CA LEU A 6 -7.26 -40.75 6.15
C LEU A 6 -6.69 -39.44 6.76
N ARG A 7 -5.46 -39.45 7.29
CA ARG A 7 -4.77 -38.23 7.77
C ARG A 7 -3.55 -37.91 6.91
N ALA A 8 -3.79 -37.36 5.72
CA ALA A 8 -2.74 -36.86 4.84
C ALA A 8 -3.18 -35.58 4.08
N ARG A 9 -4.06 -34.77 4.68
CA ARG A 9 -4.64 -33.59 4.01
C ARG A 9 -4.81 -32.39 4.94
N LEU A 10 -3.88 -32.23 5.87
CA LEU A 10 -3.80 -31.04 6.72
C LEU A 10 -2.31 -30.74 6.89
N TRP A 11 -1.83 -29.74 6.15
CA TRP A 11 -0.59 -28.95 6.29
C TRP A 11 -0.31 -28.38 4.90
N ALA A 12 -1.11 -27.39 4.50
CA ALA A 12 -0.57 -26.38 3.60
C ALA A 12 0.49 -25.65 4.45
N PRO A 13 1.78 -25.64 4.04
CA PRO A 13 2.86 -25.17 4.89
C PRO A 13 2.68 -23.68 5.20
N CYS A 14 2.88 -23.28 6.46
CA CYS A 14 2.83 -21.88 6.92
C CYS A 14 3.71 -20.95 6.05
N THR A 15 4.73 -21.51 5.39
CA THR A 15 5.57 -20.86 4.39
C THR A 15 4.78 -20.22 3.24
N LEU A 16 3.75 -20.90 2.71
CA LEU A 16 2.98 -20.36 1.60
C LEU A 16 2.12 -19.17 2.06
N GLN A 17 1.49 -19.27 3.23
CA GLN A 17 0.71 -18.16 3.80
C GLN A 17 1.60 -16.94 4.02
N HIS A 18 2.77 -17.14 4.62
CA HIS A 18 3.76 -16.07 4.81
C HIS A 18 4.23 -15.46 3.49
N PHE A 19 4.52 -16.29 2.48
CA PHE A 19 4.89 -15.81 1.14
C PHE A 19 3.78 -14.95 0.52
N ILE A 20 2.53 -15.42 0.59
CA ILE A 20 1.36 -14.68 0.10
C ILE A 20 1.22 -13.35 0.83
N GLU A 21 1.39 -13.32 2.15
CA GLU A 21 1.32 -12.08 2.94
C GLU A 21 2.37 -11.06 2.49
N VAL A 22 3.63 -11.47 2.35
CA VAL A 22 4.74 -10.60 1.91
C VAL A 22 4.50 -10.07 0.50
N GLU A 23 4.15 -10.93 -0.45
CA GLU A 23 3.87 -10.51 -1.83
C GLU A 23 2.64 -9.60 -1.89
N THR A 24 1.62 -9.85 -1.06
CA THR A 24 0.44 -8.98 -0.96
C THR A 24 0.81 -7.58 -0.46
N GLN A 25 1.67 -7.47 0.57
CA GLN A 25 2.12 -6.16 1.06
C GLN A 25 2.94 -5.41 0.00
N LYS A 26 3.83 -6.11 -0.70
CA LYS A 26 4.60 -5.54 -1.81
C LYS A 26 3.68 -5.05 -2.92
N GLN A 27 2.67 -5.82 -3.32
CA GLN A 27 1.70 -5.40 -4.34
C GLN A 27 0.94 -4.15 -3.91
N ARG A 28 0.48 -4.08 -2.66
CA ARG A 28 -0.19 -2.88 -2.11
C ARG A 28 0.73 -1.66 -2.14
N PHE A 29 1.99 -1.83 -1.76
CA PHE A 29 2.99 -0.76 -1.85
C PHE A 29 3.20 -0.29 -3.30
N GLN A 30 3.32 -1.22 -4.26
CA GLN A 30 3.43 -0.86 -5.68
C GLN A 30 2.21 -0.07 -6.16
N GLN A 31 0.99 -0.47 -5.76
CA GLN A 31 -0.22 0.28 -6.08
C GLN A 31 -0.20 1.71 -5.53
N LEU A 32 0.27 1.90 -4.29
CA LEU A 32 0.43 3.24 -3.71
C LEU A 32 1.47 4.07 -4.46
N VAL A 33 2.60 3.48 -4.85
CA VAL A 33 3.63 4.16 -5.64
C VAL A 33 3.09 4.57 -7.01
N HIS A 34 2.32 3.71 -7.68
CA HIS A 34 1.69 4.04 -8.96
C HIS A 34 0.71 5.21 -8.83
N GLN A 35 -0.17 5.18 -7.81
CA GLN A 35 -1.12 6.27 -7.56
C GLN A 35 -0.41 7.60 -7.24
N MET A 36 0.64 7.56 -6.43
CA MET A 36 1.46 8.74 -6.12
C MET A 36 2.13 9.29 -7.38
N MET A 37 2.69 8.42 -8.21
CA MET A 37 3.34 8.82 -9.46
C MET A 37 2.35 9.46 -10.43
N GLU A 38 1.17 8.86 -10.65
CA GLU A 38 0.12 9.41 -11.50
C GLU A 38 -0.30 10.81 -11.02
N LEU A 39 -0.56 10.97 -9.73
CA LEU A 39 -0.94 12.27 -9.14
C LEU A 39 0.16 13.32 -9.28
N CYS A 40 1.42 12.96 -9.01
CA CYS A 40 2.52 13.92 -9.14
C CYS A 40 2.84 14.25 -10.59
N TRP A 41 2.67 13.29 -11.51
CA TRP A 41 2.80 13.52 -12.93
C TRP A 41 1.78 14.55 -13.42
N GLU A 42 0.50 14.36 -13.09
CA GLU A 42 -0.58 15.31 -13.45
C GLU A 42 -0.37 16.72 -12.85
N LYS A 43 0.25 16.82 -11.68
CA LYS A 43 0.47 18.10 -11.00
C LYS A 43 1.72 18.85 -11.44
N CYS A 44 2.78 18.13 -11.80
CA CYS A 44 4.11 18.69 -11.96
C CYS A 44 4.63 18.66 -13.40
N MET A 45 4.06 17.82 -14.26
CA MET A 45 4.51 17.71 -15.64
C MET A 45 3.59 18.45 -16.61
N ASP A 46 4.06 19.61 -17.07
CA ASP A 46 3.37 20.39 -18.12
C ASP A 46 3.71 19.86 -19.53
N GLU A 47 4.99 19.87 -19.90
CA GLU A 47 5.48 19.38 -21.20
C GLU A 47 6.64 18.39 -21.01
N PRO A 48 6.50 17.13 -21.47
CA PRO A 48 7.55 16.12 -21.31
C PRO A 48 8.74 16.42 -22.22
N GLY A 49 9.91 16.61 -21.62
CA GLY A 49 11.19 16.81 -22.30
C GLY A 49 12.19 15.68 -22.06
N PRO A 50 13.38 15.71 -22.71
CA PRO A 50 14.43 14.72 -22.50
C PRO A 50 15.05 14.75 -21.10
N LYS A 51 14.79 15.82 -20.33
CA LYS A 51 15.21 16.00 -18.94
C LYS A 51 14.08 16.74 -18.20
N LEU A 52 13.95 16.45 -16.91
CA LEU A 52 13.14 17.28 -16.01
C LEU A 52 13.84 18.63 -15.85
N ASP A 53 13.12 19.72 -16.10
CA ASP A 53 13.62 21.05 -15.76
C ASP A 53 13.63 21.25 -14.24
N SER A 54 14.38 22.24 -13.76
CA SER A 54 14.52 22.50 -12.32
C SER A 54 13.20 22.80 -11.60
N ARG A 55 12.19 23.35 -12.30
CA ARG A 55 10.88 23.65 -11.73
C ARG A 55 10.06 22.37 -11.57
N ALA A 56 10.05 21.52 -12.60
CA ALA A 56 9.42 20.21 -12.56
C ALA A 56 10.07 19.35 -11.47
N GLU A 57 11.41 19.28 -11.41
CA GLU A 57 12.15 18.54 -10.38
C GLU A 57 11.77 19.00 -8.97
N ALA A 58 11.79 20.31 -8.69
CA ALA A 58 11.36 20.86 -7.41
C ALA A 58 9.90 20.55 -7.11
N CYS A 59 9.02 20.59 -8.12
CA CYS A 59 7.61 20.22 -7.95
C CYS A 59 7.46 18.75 -7.57
N PHE A 60 8.17 17.83 -8.24
CA PHE A 60 8.11 16.40 -7.96
C PHE A 60 8.56 16.08 -6.52
N VAL A 61 9.67 16.68 -6.06
CA VAL A 61 10.15 16.51 -4.67
C VAL A 61 9.06 16.95 -3.68
N ASN A 62 8.53 18.16 -3.86
CA ASN A 62 7.47 18.67 -3.00
C ASN A 62 6.20 17.81 -3.08
N CYS A 63 5.82 17.33 -4.26
CA CYS A 63 4.62 16.52 -4.45
C CYS A 63 4.71 15.20 -3.68
N VAL A 64 5.85 14.50 -3.78
CA VAL A 64 6.07 13.25 -3.06
C VAL A 64 6.07 13.47 -1.54
N GLU A 65 6.78 14.48 -1.05
CA GLU A 65 6.78 14.83 0.39
C GLU A 65 5.37 15.13 0.89
N ARG A 66 4.60 15.95 0.16
CA ARG A 66 3.22 16.31 0.53
C ARG A 66 2.25 15.13 0.45
N PHE A 67 2.44 14.23 -0.50
CA PHE A 67 1.66 13.00 -0.59
C PHE A 67 1.86 12.13 0.64
N ILE A 68 3.11 11.94 1.07
CA ILE A 68 3.46 11.18 2.27
C ILE A 68 2.90 11.85 3.52
N ASP A 69 3.16 13.15 3.72
CA ASP A 69 2.68 13.94 4.87
C ASP A 69 1.15 13.83 5.02
N THR A 70 0.44 14.05 3.91
CA THR A 70 -1.03 14.05 3.89
C THR A 70 -1.58 12.65 4.15
N SER A 71 -0.97 11.63 3.56
CA SER A 71 -1.36 10.24 3.77
C SER A 71 -1.19 9.83 5.24
N GLN A 72 -0.04 10.16 5.83
CA GLN A 72 0.22 9.90 7.26
C GLN A 72 -0.76 10.67 8.16
N PHE A 73 -1.05 11.93 7.85
CA PHE A 73 -2.03 12.73 8.59
C PHE A 73 -3.43 12.09 8.56
N ILE A 74 -3.89 11.66 7.39
CA ILE A 74 -5.18 10.97 7.23
C ILE A 74 -5.19 9.66 8.04
N LEU A 75 -4.17 8.82 7.90
CA LEU A 75 -4.06 7.55 8.62
C LEU A 75 -4.09 7.76 10.14
N ASN A 76 -3.30 8.70 10.65
CA ASN A 76 -3.27 9.05 12.08
C ASN A 76 -4.65 9.51 12.58
N ARG A 77 -5.37 10.31 11.78
CA ARG A 77 -6.71 10.78 12.14
C ARG A 77 -7.73 9.65 12.13
N LEU A 78 -7.64 8.74 11.17
CA LEU A 78 -8.51 7.56 11.11
C LEU A 78 -8.28 6.64 12.31
N GLU A 79 -7.02 6.36 12.68
CA GLU A 79 -6.71 5.57 13.88
C GLU A 79 -7.26 6.19 15.17
N GLN A 80 -7.13 7.52 15.33
CA GLN A 80 -7.71 8.24 16.48
C GLN A 80 -9.24 8.13 16.51
N THR A 81 -9.89 8.17 15.34
CA THR A 81 -11.35 8.06 15.22
C THR A 81 -11.83 6.63 15.51
N LEU A 82 -11.08 5.61 15.11
CA LEU A 82 -11.38 4.20 15.41
C LEU A 82 -11.21 3.88 16.90
N LYS A 83 -10.25 4.52 17.58
CA LYS A 83 -10.04 4.37 19.04
C LYS A 83 -11.13 5.04 19.87
N SER A 84 -11.76 6.11 19.36
CA SER A 84 -12.78 6.87 20.10
C SER A 84 -14.22 6.38 19.85
N LYS A 85 -14.46 5.64 18.77
CA LYS A 85 -15.79 5.08 18.49
C LYS A 85 -15.98 3.80 19.32
N PRO A 86 -17.01 3.70 20.19
CA PRO A 86 -17.41 2.40 20.70
C PRO A 86 -17.72 1.53 19.48
N VAL A 87 -17.05 0.39 19.39
CA VAL A 87 -17.29 -0.64 18.37
C VAL A 87 -18.79 -0.78 18.25
N PHE A 88 -19.35 -0.40 17.09
CA PHE A 88 -20.76 -0.65 16.82
C PHE A 88 -20.93 -2.16 16.85
N SER A 89 -21.46 -2.66 17.97
CA SER A 89 -22.15 -3.92 18.04
C SER A 89 -23.48 -3.72 17.35
N ASP A 90 -23.54 -4.11 16.08
CA ASP A 90 -24.64 -4.84 15.45
C ASP A 90 -24.08 -5.61 14.24
#